data_AF-A0A167E0V3-F1
#
_entry.id   AF-A0A167E0V3-F1
#
_cell.length_a   1.000
_cell.length_b   1.000
_cell.length_c   1.000
_cell.angle_alpha   90.00
_cell.angle_beta   90.00
_cell.angle_gamma   90.00
#
_symmetry.space_group_name_H-M   'P 1'
#
loop_
_entity.id
_entity.type
_entity.pdbx_description
1 polymer ?
#
loop_
_entity_poly.entity_id
_entity_poly.type
_entity_poly.pdbx_seq_one_letter_code
_entity_poly.pdbx_strand_id
1 'polypeptide(L)'
;MQASHNIKTIPMKPTLITFLLFNFILLFQGISAAWHIPSLQLPLTSSRRSSSSPSPTQKIPQFITNTNHPWLSTHANKLSNLEDPKSVLCTPLDELNGLDVPEDLFRSLDFADGCCGINWFSARQRLLEMRSCPRALAEVRELKVGMSTHLGRSAFPPEDLPGLFAEVLESMTGLQQIDWRISEVDESKIFEAAFAERETELASVEELTVNTYSSWLLKAAPSLRVLKHTREESSRRSGPDKNWFMALGRFKQLRQLDLGDLVWDAEMTELTPEVLPEVEELWVGALHHEYSAPKGEALRNLTKSLATIPRLRHLHLPWTPDLNVGFDGWPLYGNFYDGEEGARYWRQDQLRYLEAAETAGDIVRGDLPTLKGIDIGIFYGNFTLDANGNNITIWPWTGNLEDWLLKNLWSV
;
A
#
# COMPACT_ATOMS: atom_id res chain seq x y z
N MET A 1 36.83 55.55 12.67
CA MET A 1 35.87 55.12 11.63
C MET A 1 35.50 53.67 11.91
N GLN A 2 34.40 53.45 12.64
CA GLN A 2 33.82 52.14 12.91
C GLN A 2 32.61 51.96 11.99
N ALA A 3 32.64 50.98 11.11
CA ALA A 3 31.52 50.61 10.27
C ALA A 3 30.69 49.53 10.98
N SER A 4 29.48 49.90 11.39
CA SER A 4 28.45 49.02 11.94
C SER A 4 27.67 48.38 10.78
N HIS A 5 27.72 47.05 10.66
CA HIS A 5 26.86 46.29 9.77
C HIS A 5 25.54 45.97 10.48
N ASN A 6 24.47 46.65 10.07
CA ASN A 6 23.09 46.33 10.44
C ASN A 6 22.59 45.18 9.54
N ILE A 7 22.44 43.99 10.10
CA ILE A 7 21.71 42.88 9.48
C ILE A 7 20.23 43.02 9.87
N LYS A 8 19.39 43.35 8.89
CA LYS A 8 17.93 43.32 9.05
C LYS A 8 17.45 41.87 9.03
N THR A 9 16.93 41.40 10.16
CA THR A 9 16.15 40.17 10.27
C THR A 9 14.75 40.40 9.70
N ILE A 10 14.35 39.57 8.72
CA ILE A 10 12.99 39.52 8.19
C ILE A 10 12.23 38.42 8.93
N PRO A 11 11.05 38.67 9.51
CA PRO A 11 10.28 37.64 10.18
C PRO A 11 9.54 36.76 9.15
N MET A 12 9.90 35.49 9.06
CA MET A 12 9.13 34.47 8.33
C MET A 12 7.90 34.06 9.15
N LYS A 13 6.72 34.26 8.58
CA LYS A 13 5.46 33.68 9.09
C LYS A 13 5.39 32.20 8.69
N PRO A 14 4.89 31.30 9.55
CA PRO A 14 4.66 29.91 9.19
C PRO A 14 3.48 29.84 8.23
N THR A 15 3.70 29.34 7.01
CA THR A 15 2.62 29.17 6.03
C THR A 15 2.34 27.68 5.85
N LEU A 16 1.04 27.39 5.85
CA LEU A 16 0.36 26.10 5.91
C LEU A 16 0.57 25.25 4.63
N ILE A 17 1.81 24.87 4.33
CA ILE A 17 2.17 24.07 3.13
C ILE A 17 3.05 22.90 3.56
N THR A 18 2.50 22.03 4.42
CA THR A 18 3.10 20.73 4.76
C THR A 18 2.31 19.56 4.16
N PHE A 19 1.20 19.85 3.46
CA PHE A 19 0.23 18.83 3.01
C PHE A 19 0.28 18.47 1.51
N LEU A 20 1.10 19.14 0.69
CA LEU A 20 1.06 18.98 -0.77
C LEU A 20 2.11 18.01 -1.36
N LEU A 21 3.04 17.48 -0.56
CA LEU A 21 4.08 16.55 -1.06
C LEU A 21 3.75 15.06 -0.86
N PHE A 22 2.60 14.73 -0.25
CA PHE A 22 2.16 13.34 -0.07
C PHE A 22 1.28 12.78 -1.21
N ASN A 23 0.95 13.59 -2.22
CA ASN A 23 0.08 13.15 -3.34
C ASN A 23 0.79 12.47 -4.51
N PHE A 24 2.13 12.36 -4.51
CA PHE A 24 2.85 11.75 -5.62
C PHE A 24 2.98 10.22 -5.56
N ILE A 25 2.69 9.59 -4.41
CA ILE A 25 2.71 8.12 -4.26
C ILE A 25 1.43 7.46 -4.81
N LEU A 26 0.37 8.22 -5.12
CA LEU A 26 -0.92 7.68 -5.56
C LEU A 26 -1.21 7.86 -7.07
N LEU A 27 -0.27 8.38 -7.87
CA LEU A 27 -0.57 8.79 -9.25
C LEU A 27 -0.32 7.73 -10.34
N PHE A 28 0.14 6.51 -10.03
CA PHE A 28 0.46 5.51 -11.06
C PHE A 28 -0.11 4.09 -10.88
N GLN A 29 -1.23 3.93 -10.15
CA GLN A 29 -2.05 2.70 -10.23
C GLN A 29 -3.22 2.78 -11.22
N GLY A 30 -3.13 3.57 -12.30
CA GLY A 30 -4.29 3.85 -13.15
C GLY A 30 -4.02 4.11 -14.61
N ILE A 31 -3.38 3.19 -15.33
CA ILE A 31 -3.63 3.11 -16.79
C ILE A 31 -4.93 2.33 -16.99
N SER A 32 -6.04 3.04 -16.82
CA SER A 32 -7.39 2.67 -17.27
C SER A 32 -8.14 3.94 -17.66
N ALA A 33 -7.54 4.74 -18.53
CA ALA A 33 -8.17 5.92 -19.10
C ALA A 33 -8.90 5.53 -20.40
N ALA A 34 -10.17 5.13 -20.27
CA ALA A 34 -11.09 5.12 -21.40
C ALA A 34 -12.58 5.22 -21.01
N TRP A 35 -12.96 5.93 -19.93
CA TRP A 35 -14.37 6.30 -19.70
C TRP A 35 -14.48 7.66 -19.03
N HIS A 36 -14.52 8.72 -19.85
CA HIS A 36 -15.04 10.02 -19.41
C HIS A 36 -16.56 9.99 -19.49
N ILE A 37 -17.23 9.86 -18.34
CA ILE A 37 -18.63 10.25 -18.15
C ILE A 37 -18.61 11.45 -17.19
N PRO A 38 -19.40 12.52 -17.44
CA PRO A 38 -19.45 13.67 -16.56
C PRO A 38 -19.83 13.25 -15.15
N SER A 39 -18.92 13.53 -14.22
CA SER A 39 -19.07 13.36 -12.79
C SER A 39 -20.30 14.11 -12.26
N LEU A 40 -21.39 13.38 -12.04
CA LEU A 40 -22.37 13.76 -11.04
C LEU A 40 -21.70 13.57 -9.67
N GLN A 41 -21.08 14.65 -9.17
CA GLN A 41 -20.81 14.80 -7.75
C GLN A 41 -22.16 14.86 -7.03
N LEU A 42 -22.74 13.71 -6.71
CA LEU A 42 -23.73 13.62 -5.65
C LEU A 42 -22.98 13.84 -4.34
N PRO A 43 -23.39 14.79 -3.48
CA PRO A 43 -22.71 15.06 -2.22
C PRO A 43 -22.97 13.87 -1.29
N LEU A 44 -22.06 12.91 -1.27
CA LEU A 44 -22.05 11.78 -0.34
C LEU A 44 -21.44 12.17 1.03
N THR A 45 -21.49 13.45 1.40
CA THR A 45 -21.16 13.88 2.76
C THR A 45 -22.44 14.01 3.57
N SER A 46 -22.74 13.01 4.40
CA SER A 46 -23.70 13.17 5.49
C SER A 46 -23.08 14.04 6.59
N SER A 47 -22.92 15.33 6.30
CA SER A 47 -22.66 16.35 7.32
C SER A 47 -23.98 16.68 8.03
N ARG A 48 -24.20 15.96 9.13
CA ARG A 48 -24.96 16.33 10.33
C ARG A 48 -25.58 17.74 10.32
N ARG A 49 -26.81 17.86 9.86
CA ARG A 49 -27.80 18.80 10.42
C ARG A 49 -29.18 18.13 10.43
N SER A 50 -29.71 17.98 11.64
CA SER A 50 -31.09 17.68 11.97
C SER A 50 -32.08 18.25 10.93
N SER A 51 -32.63 17.39 10.08
CA SER A 51 -33.98 17.56 9.55
C SER A 51 -34.57 16.19 9.26
N SER A 52 -35.79 15.99 9.73
CA SER A 52 -36.56 14.76 9.74
C SER A 52 -37.09 14.44 8.35
N SER A 53 -36.33 13.70 7.54
CA SER A 53 -36.83 12.82 6.47
C SER A 53 -35.71 11.88 6.02
N PRO A 54 -35.93 10.56 5.96
CA PRO A 54 -34.92 9.62 5.49
C PRO A 54 -34.61 9.87 4.00
N SER A 55 -33.33 9.98 3.64
CA SER A 55 -32.94 10.02 2.23
C SER A 55 -33.29 8.69 1.56
N PRO A 56 -33.59 8.65 0.24
CA PRO A 56 -33.95 7.42 -0.48
C PRO A 56 -32.89 6.30 -0.37
N THR A 57 -31.64 6.67 -0.10
CA THR A 57 -30.49 5.77 0.10
C THR A 57 -30.41 5.10 1.47
N GLN A 58 -31.23 5.51 2.45
CA GLN A 58 -31.16 5.00 3.83
C GLN A 58 -31.60 3.53 3.97
N LYS A 59 -32.22 2.96 2.93
CA LYS A 59 -32.64 1.54 2.92
C LYS A 59 -31.61 0.58 2.33
N ILE A 60 -30.58 1.09 1.63
CA ILE A 60 -29.50 0.25 1.08
C ILE A 60 -28.50 -0.04 2.21
N PRO A 61 -28.04 -1.30 2.39
CA PRO A 61 -27.04 -1.62 3.41
C PRO A 61 -25.80 -0.73 3.28
N GLN A 62 -25.36 -0.13 4.37
CA GLN A 62 -24.28 0.84 4.39
C GLN A 62 -22.91 0.19 4.16
N PHE A 63 -22.78 -1.11 4.42
CA PHE A 63 -21.51 -1.81 4.18
C PHE A 63 -21.17 -1.96 2.69
N ILE A 64 -22.15 -1.88 1.78
CA ILE A 64 -21.91 -1.95 0.33
C ILE A 64 -21.83 -0.60 -0.36
N THR A 65 -22.23 0.50 0.29
CA THR A 65 -22.23 1.82 -0.36
C THR A 65 -20.82 2.31 -0.67
N ASN A 66 -19.81 1.82 0.06
CA ASN A 66 -18.40 2.19 -0.15
C ASN A 66 -17.71 1.38 -1.25
N THR A 67 -18.35 0.34 -1.79
CA THR A 67 -17.76 -0.49 -2.87
C THR A 67 -17.62 0.28 -4.18
N ASN A 68 -18.33 1.41 -4.34
CA ASN A 68 -18.46 2.14 -5.61
C ASN A 68 -18.87 1.25 -6.80
N HIS A 69 -19.54 0.12 -6.52
CA HIS A 69 -19.91 -0.84 -7.54
C HIS A 69 -20.83 -0.19 -8.60
N PRO A 70 -20.49 -0.22 -9.91
CA PRO A 70 -21.26 0.48 -10.95
C PRO A 70 -22.74 0.05 -11.03
N TRP A 71 -23.02 -1.20 -10.67
CA TRP A 71 -24.39 -1.71 -10.60
C TRP A 71 -25.24 -0.98 -9.55
N LEU A 72 -24.68 -0.65 -8.37
CA LEU A 72 -25.40 0.04 -7.29
C LEU A 72 -25.81 1.45 -7.72
N SER A 73 -24.94 2.19 -8.39
CA SER A 73 -25.27 3.53 -8.90
C SER A 73 -26.29 3.47 -10.03
N THR A 74 -26.18 2.48 -10.93
CA THR A 74 -27.14 2.27 -12.03
C THR A 74 -28.54 1.90 -11.52
N HIS A 75 -28.62 1.16 -10.41
CA HIS A 75 -29.88 0.65 -9.84
C HIS A 75 -30.36 1.41 -8.60
N ALA A 76 -29.69 2.50 -8.19
CA ALA A 76 -29.97 3.21 -6.94
C ALA A 76 -31.45 3.58 -6.76
N ASN A 77 -32.09 4.14 -7.81
CA ASN A 77 -33.50 4.52 -7.78
C ASN A 77 -34.45 3.31 -7.66
N LYS A 78 -34.10 2.17 -8.28
CA LYS A 78 -34.90 0.94 -8.15
C LYS A 78 -34.76 0.38 -6.74
N LEU A 79 -33.53 0.33 -6.22
CA LEU A 79 -33.24 -0.13 -4.86
C LEU A 79 -33.94 0.74 -3.82
N SER A 80 -33.93 2.07 -3.96
CA SER A 80 -34.61 2.96 -3.00
C SER A 80 -36.12 2.78 -2.94
N ASN A 81 -36.73 2.29 -4.03
CA ASN A 81 -38.16 2.06 -4.13
C ASN A 81 -38.58 0.68 -3.61
N LEU A 82 -37.65 -0.22 -3.30
CA LEU A 82 -37.97 -1.50 -2.67
C LEU A 82 -38.46 -1.28 -1.23
N GLU A 83 -39.32 -2.18 -0.77
CA GLU A 83 -39.78 -2.19 0.62
C GLU A 83 -38.60 -2.49 1.55
N ASP A 84 -37.88 -3.58 1.27
CA ASP A 84 -36.67 -4.03 1.97
C ASP A 84 -35.54 -4.39 0.99
N PRO A 85 -34.69 -3.42 0.61
CA PRO A 85 -33.54 -3.69 -0.25
C PRO A 85 -32.49 -4.60 0.41
N LYS A 86 -32.40 -4.61 1.75
CA LYS A 86 -31.42 -5.43 2.47
C LYS A 86 -31.76 -6.91 2.30
N SER A 87 -33.02 -7.29 2.54
CA SER A 87 -33.44 -8.67 2.34
C SER A 87 -33.16 -9.12 0.92
N VAL A 88 -33.51 -8.33 -0.09
CA VAL A 88 -33.24 -8.67 -1.50
C VAL A 88 -31.74 -8.87 -1.73
N LEU A 89 -30.89 -7.93 -1.32
CA LEU A 89 -29.45 -8.03 -1.59
C LEU A 89 -28.77 -9.17 -0.81
N CYS A 90 -29.30 -9.54 0.35
CA CYS A 90 -28.73 -10.58 1.21
C CYS A 90 -29.30 -11.99 0.97
N THR A 91 -30.34 -12.10 0.13
CA THR A 91 -30.89 -13.37 -0.32
C THR A 91 -29.98 -14.01 -1.39
N PRO A 92 -29.75 -15.33 -1.35
CA PRO A 92 -29.02 -16.06 -2.39
C PRO A 92 -29.53 -15.78 -3.81
N LEU A 93 -28.62 -15.75 -4.80
CA LEU A 93 -28.95 -15.37 -6.18
C LEU A 93 -30.00 -16.28 -6.84
N ASP A 94 -30.02 -17.56 -6.50
CA ASP A 94 -30.97 -18.57 -6.98
C ASP A 94 -32.41 -18.32 -6.51
N GLU A 95 -32.59 -17.47 -5.50
CA GLU A 95 -33.89 -17.10 -4.94
C GLU A 95 -34.36 -15.71 -5.41
N LEU A 96 -33.57 -15.00 -6.23
CA LEU A 96 -33.90 -13.65 -6.70
C LEU A 96 -34.82 -13.65 -7.93
N ASN A 97 -36.07 -13.21 -7.72
CA ASN A 97 -37.02 -12.96 -8.81
C ASN A 97 -36.97 -11.48 -9.24
N GLY A 98 -36.37 -11.20 -10.40
CA GLY A 98 -36.58 -9.94 -11.14
C GLY A 98 -35.53 -8.82 -10.96
N LEU A 99 -34.45 -9.06 -10.20
CA LEU A 99 -33.27 -8.20 -10.17
C LEU A 99 -32.05 -9.00 -10.59
N ASP A 100 -31.39 -8.56 -11.66
CA ASP A 100 -30.14 -9.12 -12.15
C ASP A 100 -28.98 -8.58 -11.30
N VAL A 101 -28.84 -9.11 -10.07
CA VAL A 101 -27.80 -8.70 -9.13
C VAL A 101 -26.51 -9.44 -9.49
N PRO A 102 -25.39 -8.73 -9.68
CA PRO A 102 -24.16 -9.37 -10.12
C PRO A 102 -23.54 -10.21 -8.99
N GLU A 103 -22.83 -11.27 -9.39
CA GLU A 103 -22.14 -12.22 -8.48
C GLU A 103 -20.97 -11.58 -7.73
N ASP A 104 -20.40 -10.50 -8.27
CA ASP A 104 -19.25 -9.80 -7.68
C ASP A 104 -19.63 -8.60 -6.81
N LEU A 105 -20.93 -8.40 -6.56
CA LEU A 105 -21.42 -7.26 -5.77
C LEU A 105 -20.72 -7.11 -4.41
N PHE A 106 -20.47 -8.24 -3.74
CA PHE A 106 -19.83 -8.28 -2.42
C PHE A 106 -18.36 -8.68 -2.46
N ARG A 107 -17.76 -8.86 -3.64
CA ARG A 107 -16.41 -9.43 -3.77
C ARG A 107 -15.37 -8.64 -2.98
N SER A 108 -15.42 -7.31 -3.07
CA SER A 108 -14.47 -6.41 -2.43
C SER A 108 -15.22 -5.42 -1.55
N LEU A 109 -14.89 -5.39 -0.26
CA LEU A 109 -15.50 -4.51 0.73
C LEU A 109 -14.46 -3.57 1.35
N ASP A 110 -14.87 -2.32 1.53
CA ASP A 110 -13.99 -1.27 2.01
C ASP A 110 -14.58 -0.56 3.24
N PHE A 111 -13.93 -0.83 4.37
CA PHE A 111 -14.10 -0.15 5.65
C PHE A 111 -13.03 0.91 5.89
N ALA A 112 -12.15 1.17 4.94
CA ALA A 112 -11.39 2.40 4.89
C ALA A 112 -12.31 3.53 4.38
N ASP A 113 -12.04 4.75 4.86
CA ASP A 113 -12.76 5.94 4.39
C ASP A 113 -11.80 6.90 3.73
N GLY A 114 -12.26 7.54 2.66
CA GLY A 114 -11.53 8.62 2.03
C GLY A 114 -11.35 9.79 3.01
N CYS A 115 -10.12 10.29 3.11
CA CYS A 115 -9.60 11.49 3.81
C CYS A 115 -10.11 11.91 5.21
N CYS A 116 -11.15 11.29 5.77
CA CYS A 116 -11.82 11.69 7.01
C CYS A 116 -12.11 10.54 7.99
N GLY A 117 -11.86 9.28 7.59
CA GLY A 117 -11.98 8.09 8.44
C GLY A 117 -13.42 7.68 8.79
N ILE A 118 -13.71 6.38 8.65
CA ILE A 118 -14.91 5.79 9.26
C ILE A 118 -14.69 5.85 10.76
N ASN A 119 -15.61 6.50 11.47
CA ASN A 119 -15.59 6.41 12.93
C ASN A 119 -15.99 4.99 13.36
N TRP A 120 -15.50 4.56 14.51
CA TRP A 120 -15.77 3.23 15.06
C TRP A 120 -17.26 2.88 15.14
N PHE A 121 -18.14 3.88 15.36
CA PHE A 121 -19.59 3.67 15.38
C PHE A 121 -20.12 3.22 14.01
N SER A 122 -19.62 3.80 12.93
CA SER A 122 -20.04 3.46 11.57
C SER A 122 -19.50 2.10 11.17
N ALA A 123 -18.26 1.75 11.54
CA ALA A 123 -17.72 0.41 11.38
C ALA A 123 -18.60 -0.65 12.09
N ARG A 124 -18.96 -0.38 13.35
CA ARG A 124 -19.84 -1.24 14.15
C ARG A 124 -21.18 -1.49 13.48
N GLN A 125 -21.87 -0.45 13.00
CA GLN A 125 -23.17 -0.61 12.34
C GLN A 125 -23.06 -1.44 11.06
N ARG A 126 -22.02 -1.20 10.25
CA ARG A 126 -21.77 -1.94 9.02
C ARG A 126 -21.50 -3.43 9.27
N LEU A 127 -20.71 -3.75 10.29
CA LEU A 127 -20.49 -5.14 10.70
C LEU A 127 -21.77 -5.81 11.21
N LEU A 128 -22.60 -5.12 11.98
CA LEU A 128 -23.90 -5.65 12.41
C LEU A 128 -24.83 -5.93 11.23
N GLU A 129 -24.87 -5.04 10.24
CA GLU A 129 -25.62 -5.26 9.00
C GLU A 129 -25.12 -6.49 8.25
N MET A 130 -23.80 -6.60 8.11
CA MET A 130 -23.12 -7.68 7.39
C MET A 130 -23.26 -9.04 8.08
N ARG A 131 -23.16 -9.09 9.40
CA ARG A 131 -23.44 -10.30 10.19
C ARG A 131 -24.82 -10.86 9.90
N SER A 132 -25.77 -10.00 9.53
CA SER A 132 -27.14 -10.38 9.18
C SER A 132 -27.32 -10.68 7.67
N CYS A 133 -26.23 -10.78 6.89
CA CYS A 133 -26.24 -10.91 5.44
C CYS A 133 -25.43 -12.14 5.00
N PRO A 134 -26.05 -13.34 4.99
CA PRO A 134 -25.34 -14.58 4.68
C PRO A 134 -24.65 -14.56 3.31
N ARG A 135 -25.29 -13.96 2.32
CA ARG A 135 -24.72 -13.81 0.97
C ARG A 135 -23.41 -13.01 0.98
N ALA A 136 -23.37 -11.88 1.68
CA ALA A 136 -22.14 -11.09 1.78
C ALA A 136 -21.02 -11.88 2.45
N LEU A 137 -21.29 -12.57 3.56
CA LEU A 137 -20.29 -13.40 4.26
C LEU A 137 -19.75 -14.53 3.36
N ALA A 138 -20.58 -15.10 2.50
CA ALA A 138 -20.17 -16.16 1.57
C ALA A 138 -19.41 -15.66 0.34
N GLU A 139 -19.72 -14.45 -0.15
CA GLU A 139 -19.20 -13.91 -1.42
C GLU A 139 -17.98 -12.99 -1.27
N VAL A 140 -17.75 -12.42 -0.08
CA VAL A 140 -16.56 -11.58 0.17
C VAL A 140 -15.27 -12.35 -0.11
N ARG A 141 -14.37 -11.71 -0.87
CA ARG A 141 -13.02 -12.20 -1.19
C ARG A 141 -11.94 -11.24 -0.71
N GLU A 142 -12.23 -9.94 -0.71
CA GLU A 142 -11.30 -8.89 -0.33
C GLU A 142 -11.95 -7.99 0.72
N LEU A 143 -11.22 -7.73 1.81
CA LEU A 143 -11.64 -6.84 2.87
C LEU A 143 -10.55 -5.81 3.15
N LYS A 144 -10.88 -4.53 3.02
CA LYS A 144 -10.03 -3.42 3.45
C LYS A 144 -10.58 -2.81 4.73
N VAL A 145 -9.73 -2.62 5.72
CA VAL A 145 -10.05 -2.03 7.02
C VAL A 145 -9.05 -0.92 7.28
N GLY A 146 -9.48 0.33 7.11
CA GLY A 146 -8.65 1.51 7.37
C GLY A 146 -9.33 2.39 8.41
N MET A 147 -8.71 2.54 9.57
CA MET A 147 -9.26 3.34 10.66
C MET A 147 -8.22 4.38 11.07
N SER A 148 -8.58 5.66 10.92
CA SER A 148 -7.74 6.79 11.29
C SER A 148 -8.53 7.70 12.21
N THR A 149 -8.07 7.86 13.45
CA THR A 149 -8.60 8.88 14.36
C THR A 149 -7.92 10.21 14.06
N HIS A 150 -8.35 10.90 13.01
CA HIS A 150 -7.91 12.28 12.79
C HIS A 150 -8.38 13.16 13.96
N LEU A 151 -7.52 14.09 14.40
CA LEU A 151 -7.78 15.18 15.39
C LEU A 151 -7.47 14.90 16.87
N GLY A 152 -6.57 13.97 17.20
CA GLY A 152 -6.02 13.86 18.57
C GLY A 152 -7.04 13.48 19.65
N ARG A 153 -8.22 13.00 19.23
CA ARG A 153 -9.17 12.29 20.07
C ARG A 153 -9.15 10.85 19.61
N SER A 154 -8.16 10.08 20.07
CA SER A 154 -8.27 8.63 20.01
C SER A 154 -9.44 8.26 20.92
N ALA A 155 -10.59 8.03 20.30
CA ALA A 155 -11.65 7.29 20.92
C ALA A 155 -11.31 5.84 20.61
N PHE A 156 -10.96 5.06 21.64
CA PHE A 156 -10.87 3.62 21.51
C PHE A 156 -12.12 3.06 20.81
N PRO A 157 -12.01 1.94 20.08
CA PRO A 157 -13.18 1.26 19.54
C PRO A 157 -14.16 0.95 20.69
N PRO A 158 -15.50 0.99 20.45
CA PRO A 158 -16.48 0.45 21.38
C PRO A 158 -16.08 -0.95 21.83
N GLU A 159 -16.32 -1.27 23.11
CA GLU A 159 -15.85 -2.52 23.74
C GLU A 159 -16.26 -3.79 22.97
N ASP A 160 -17.43 -3.79 22.34
CA ASP A 160 -17.95 -4.93 21.58
C ASP A 160 -17.45 -5.02 20.14
N LEU A 161 -16.86 -3.94 19.60
CA LEU A 161 -16.46 -3.87 18.20
C LEU A 161 -15.33 -4.85 17.82
N PRO A 162 -14.25 -5.00 18.61
CA PRO A 162 -13.19 -5.96 18.33
C PRO A 162 -13.70 -7.40 18.23
N GLY A 163 -14.56 -7.82 19.18
CA GLY A 163 -15.18 -9.14 19.17
C GLY A 163 -16.13 -9.33 17.98
N LEU A 164 -16.85 -8.28 17.57
CA LEU A 164 -17.70 -8.31 16.39
C LEU A 164 -16.88 -8.46 15.09
N PHE A 165 -15.72 -7.81 14.98
CA PHE A 165 -14.79 -8.03 13.85
C PHE A 165 -14.35 -9.49 13.80
N ALA A 166 -13.88 -10.05 14.92
CA ALA A 166 -13.46 -11.44 14.98
C ALA A 166 -14.59 -12.40 14.55
N GLU A 167 -15.80 -12.23 15.08
CA GLU A 167 -17.00 -13.02 14.71
C GLU A 167 -17.32 -12.94 13.20
N VAL A 168 -17.30 -11.73 12.64
CA VAL A 168 -17.68 -11.50 11.24
C VAL A 168 -16.61 -12.04 10.30
N LEU A 169 -15.32 -11.80 10.56
CA LEU A 169 -14.23 -12.28 9.71
C LEU A 169 -14.13 -13.81 9.72
N GLU A 170 -14.31 -14.44 10.89
CA GLU A 170 -14.39 -15.90 11.03
C GLU A 170 -15.51 -16.51 10.16
N SER A 171 -16.62 -15.78 10.01
CA SER A 171 -17.75 -16.22 9.18
C SER A 171 -17.53 -16.04 7.68
N MET A 172 -16.50 -15.29 7.26
CA MET A 172 -16.18 -15.06 5.85
C MET A 172 -15.32 -16.19 5.27
N THR A 173 -15.92 -17.36 5.09
CA THR A 173 -15.22 -18.59 4.66
C THR A 173 -14.51 -18.50 3.31
N GLY A 174 -14.83 -17.51 2.47
CA GLY A 174 -14.16 -17.27 1.20
C GLY A 174 -13.21 -16.07 1.19
N LEU A 175 -12.99 -15.39 2.33
CA LEU A 175 -12.11 -14.22 2.40
C LEU A 175 -10.67 -14.62 2.07
N GLN A 176 -10.13 -14.07 0.98
CA GLN A 176 -8.78 -14.38 0.47
C GLN A 176 -7.78 -13.28 0.78
N GLN A 177 -8.21 -12.02 0.81
CA GLN A 177 -7.33 -10.87 0.98
C GLN A 177 -7.82 -9.96 2.10
N ILE A 178 -6.90 -9.56 2.97
CA ILE A 178 -7.14 -8.55 4.00
C ILE A 178 -6.12 -7.42 3.83
N ASP A 179 -6.60 -6.19 3.80
CA ASP A 179 -5.79 -4.99 3.96
C ASP A 179 -6.15 -4.30 5.27
N TRP A 180 -5.28 -4.39 6.27
CA TRP A 180 -5.55 -3.96 7.64
C TRP A 180 -4.63 -2.80 8.04
N ARG A 181 -5.23 -1.61 8.15
CA ARG A 181 -4.57 -0.32 8.39
C ARG A 181 -5.17 0.38 9.61
N ILE A 182 -4.95 -0.19 10.78
CA ILE A 182 -5.20 0.48 12.06
C ILE A 182 -3.91 1.14 12.52
N SER A 183 -3.91 2.48 12.57
CA SER A 183 -2.67 3.26 12.71
C SER A 183 -2.10 3.33 14.14
N GLU A 184 -2.87 2.97 15.16
CA GLU A 184 -2.47 3.12 16.57
C GLU A 184 -2.15 1.78 17.25
N VAL A 185 -1.05 1.73 17.98
CA VAL A 185 -0.56 0.53 18.71
C VAL A 185 -1.61 0.00 19.69
N ASP A 186 -2.16 0.89 20.51
CA ASP A 186 -3.06 0.50 21.59
C ASP A 186 -4.42 0.04 21.05
N GLU A 187 -4.87 0.61 19.94
CA GLU A 187 -6.07 0.13 19.24
C GLU A 187 -5.82 -1.27 18.67
N SER A 188 -4.69 -1.49 18.00
CA SER A 188 -4.31 -2.80 17.46
C SER A 188 -4.27 -3.90 18.54
N LYS A 189 -3.75 -3.61 19.74
CA LYS A 189 -3.70 -4.56 20.87
C LYS A 189 -5.08 -5.02 21.34
N ILE A 190 -6.09 -4.14 21.28
CA ILE A 190 -7.45 -4.50 21.66
C ILE A 190 -8.02 -5.52 20.65
N PHE A 191 -7.73 -5.35 19.37
CA PHE A 191 -8.08 -6.34 18.35
C PHE A 191 -7.31 -7.65 18.54
N GLU A 192 -6.00 -7.61 18.82
CA GLU A 192 -5.21 -8.81 19.12
C GLU A 192 -5.85 -9.63 20.25
N ALA A 193 -6.23 -8.96 21.36
CA ALA A 193 -6.85 -9.63 22.50
C ALA A 193 -8.18 -10.31 22.13
N ALA A 194 -9.04 -9.64 21.36
CA ALA A 194 -10.34 -10.18 20.97
C ALA A 194 -10.23 -11.37 20.00
N PHE A 195 -9.28 -11.31 19.06
CA PHE A 195 -9.01 -12.44 18.15
C PHE A 195 -8.39 -13.62 18.90
N ALA A 196 -7.50 -13.36 19.87
CA ALA A 196 -6.87 -14.39 20.68
C ALA A 196 -7.89 -15.07 21.62
N GLU A 197 -8.78 -14.32 22.27
CA GLU A 197 -9.81 -14.86 23.17
C GLU A 197 -10.77 -15.83 22.45
N ARG A 198 -11.06 -15.56 21.17
CA ARG A 198 -11.92 -16.40 20.33
C ARG A 198 -11.17 -17.48 19.57
N GLU A 199 -9.85 -17.55 19.67
CA GLU A 199 -9.00 -18.42 18.86
C GLU A 199 -9.30 -18.27 17.35
N THR A 200 -9.53 -17.03 16.90
CA THR A 200 -9.99 -16.76 15.54
C THR A 200 -8.95 -17.16 14.50
N GLU A 201 -9.34 -18.08 13.62
CA GLU A 201 -8.53 -18.56 12.51
C GLU A 201 -9.12 -18.12 11.17
N LEU A 202 -8.31 -17.44 10.37
CA LEU A 202 -8.62 -16.91 9.05
C LEU A 202 -8.01 -17.83 7.98
N ALA A 203 -8.43 -19.09 7.98
CA ALA A 203 -7.80 -20.16 7.20
C ALA A 203 -7.88 -19.96 5.67
N SER A 204 -8.82 -19.15 5.18
CA SER A 204 -8.96 -18.83 3.75
C SER A 204 -8.07 -17.68 3.27
N VAL A 205 -7.46 -16.92 4.18
CA VAL A 205 -6.68 -15.72 3.84
C VAL A 205 -5.32 -16.12 3.28
N GLU A 206 -5.10 -15.78 2.01
CA GLU A 206 -3.86 -16.03 1.27
C GLU A 206 -3.02 -14.76 1.12
N GLU A 207 -3.63 -13.57 1.16
CA GLU A 207 -2.95 -12.28 1.05
C GLU A 207 -3.27 -11.37 2.23
N LEU A 208 -2.23 -10.81 2.84
CA LEU A 208 -2.36 -9.91 3.98
C LEU A 208 -1.51 -8.66 3.75
N THR A 209 -2.13 -7.49 3.84
CA THR A 209 -1.46 -6.19 3.96
C THR A 209 -1.62 -5.69 5.38
N VAL A 210 -0.52 -5.48 6.10
CA VAL A 210 -0.51 -5.06 7.52
C VAL A 210 0.62 -4.09 7.81
N ASN A 211 0.47 -3.29 8.87
CA ASN A 211 1.58 -2.55 9.48
C ASN A 211 2.23 -3.35 10.62
N THR A 212 3.28 -2.78 11.25
CA THR A 212 4.01 -3.46 12.33
C THR A 212 3.14 -3.72 13.56
N TYR A 213 2.19 -2.82 13.85
CA TYR A 213 1.29 -2.93 15.00
C TYR A 213 0.28 -4.07 14.87
N SER A 214 -0.06 -4.46 13.64
CA SER A 214 -1.08 -5.49 13.35
C SER A 214 -0.48 -6.85 13.02
N SER A 215 0.77 -7.07 13.42
CA SER A 215 1.50 -8.33 13.20
C SER A 215 0.87 -9.56 13.84
N TRP A 216 -0.01 -9.38 14.82
CA TRP A 216 -0.81 -10.45 15.41
C TRP A 216 -1.71 -11.16 14.38
N LEU A 217 -2.12 -10.49 13.30
CA LEU A 217 -2.89 -11.11 12.21
C LEU A 217 -2.12 -12.22 11.50
N LEU A 218 -0.78 -12.17 11.52
CA LEU A 218 0.04 -13.28 11.03
C LEU A 218 -0.32 -14.58 11.77
N LYS A 219 -0.65 -14.51 13.07
CA LYS A 219 -1.02 -15.71 13.85
C LYS A 219 -2.39 -16.25 13.44
N ALA A 220 -3.30 -15.37 13.02
CA ALA A 220 -4.65 -15.72 12.61
C ALA A 220 -4.73 -16.24 11.16
N ALA A 221 -3.77 -15.91 10.29
CA ALA A 221 -3.80 -16.29 8.86
C ALA A 221 -2.75 -17.37 8.51
N PRO A 222 -2.99 -18.66 8.81
CA PRO A 222 -2.01 -19.73 8.60
C PRO A 222 -1.73 -20.06 7.14
N SER A 223 -2.66 -19.74 6.23
CA SER A 223 -2.59 -20.04 4.79
C SER A 223 -1.88 -18.96 3.96
N LEU A 224 -1.18 -18.02 4.61
CA LEU A 224 -0.60 -16.85 3.97
C LEU A 224 0.42 -17.20 2.87
N ARG A 225 0.24 -16.61 1.69
CA ARG A 225 1.08 -16.76 0.48
C ARG A 225 1.70 -15.43 0.03
N VAL A 226 1.03 -14.32 0.32
CA VAL A 226 1.46 -12.96 0.00
C VAL A 226 1.36 -12.12 1.26
N LEU A 227 2.48 -11.52 1.68
CA LEU A 227 2.50 -10.56 2.78
C LEU A 227 3.00 -9.22 2.27
N LYS A 228 2.24 -8.16 2.51
CA LYS A 228 2.62 -6.79 2.20
C LYS A 228 2.67 -5.97 3.47
N HIS A 229 3.73 -5.20 3.62
CA HIS A 229 3.86 -4.26 4.71
C HIS A 229 3.45 -2.87 4.24
N THR A 230 2.54 -2.22 4.95
CA THR A 230 2.17 -0.82 4.68
C THR A 230 2.88 0.13 5.65
N ARG A 231 3.40 1.24 5.13
CA ARG A 231 4.00 2.29 5.95
C ARG A 231 3.01 2.89 6.94
N GLU A 232 3.47 3.17 8.15
CA GLU A 232 2.75 3.97 9.14
C GLU A 232 3.08 5.46 8.95
N GLU A 233 2.08 6.32 9.04
CA GLU A 233 2.25 7.78 8.86
C GLU A 233 3.16 8.39 9.95
N SER A 234 3.21 7.76 11.14
CA SER A 234 3.90 8.26 12.34
C SER A 234 5.28 7.64 12.57
N SER A 235 5.59 6.45 12.06
CA SER A 235 6.86 5.76 12.32
C SER A 235 7.80 5.82 11.11
N ARG A 236 8.59 6.90 11.03
CA ARG A 236 9.67 6.98 10.03
C ARG A 236 10.86 6.06 10.30
N ARG A 237 10.86 5.27 11.39
CA ARG A 237 12.10 4.67 11.94
C ARG A 237 11.97 3.26 12.53
N SER A 238 10.77 2.69 12.62
CA SER A 238 10.59 1.38 13.24
C SER A 238 10.38 0.34 12.14
N GLY A 239 11.44 -0.35 11.73
CA GLY A 239 11.29 -1.60 10.99
C GLY A 239 10.66 -2.69 11.86
N PRO A 240 10.20 -3.79 11.25
CA PRO A 240 9.86 -4.98 12.02
C PRO A 240 11.06 -5.42 12.85
N ASP A 241 10.84 -5.83 14.09
CA ASP A 241 11.93 -6.39 14.90
C ASP A 241 12.33 -7.79 14.38
N LYS A 242 13.47 -8.28 14.88
CA LYS A 242 13.96 -9.63 14.57
C LYS A 242 12.91 -10.71 14.79
N ASN A 243 12.12 -10.62 15.87
CA ASN A 243 11.14 -11.65 16.22
C ASN A 243 9.99 -11.68 15.22
N TRP A 244 9.54 -10.51 14.77
CA TRP A 244 8.56 -10.37 13.71
C TRP A 244 9.04 -11.05 12.43
N PHE A 245 10.28 -10.76 12.02
CA PHE A 245 10.84 -11.32 10.80
C PHE A 245 11.00 -12.84 10.91
N MET A 246 11.57 -13.33 12.00
CA MET A 246 11.71 -14.77 12.27
C MET A 246 10.36 -15.50 12.29
N ALA A 247 9.29 -14.86 12.75
CA ALA A 247 7.95 -15.44 12.75
C ALA A 247 7.42 -15.74 11.34
N LEU A 248 7.97 -15.12 10.29
CA LEU A 248 7.62 -15.44 8.90
C LEU A 248 8.05 -16.86 8.51
N GLY A 249 9.07 -17.42 9.17
CA GLY A 249 9.61 -18.75 8.86
C GLY A 249 8.62 -19.90 9.07
N ARG A 250 7.48 -19.66 9.73
CA ARG A 250 6.39 -20.64 9.85
C ARG A 250 5.56 -20.79 8.57
N PHE A 251 5.53 -19.79 7.69
CA PHE A 251 4.70 -19.79 6.49
C PHE A 251 5.43 -20.46 5.33
N LYS A 252 5.35 -21.79 5.25
CA LYS A 252 6.05 -22.56 4.20
C LYS A 252 5.50 -22.31 2.79
N GLN A 253 4.28 -21.79 2.67
CA GLN A 253 3.69 -21.38 1.39
C GLN A 253 3.84 -19.89 1.07
N LEU A 254 4.53 -19.09 1.89
CA LEU A 254 4.81 -17.70 1.55
C LEU A 254 5.69 -17.64 0.28
N ARG A 255 5.22 -16.90 -0.73
CA ARG A 255 5.88 -16.76 -2.03
C ARG A 255 6.21 -15.32 -2.37
N GLN A 256 5.42 -14.37 -1.87
CA GLN A 256 5.62 -12.95 -2.11
C GLN A 256 5.71 -12.22 -0.77
N LEU A 257 6.74 -11.39 -0.64
CA LEU A 257 6.95 -10.55 0.53
C LEU A 257 7.27 -9.13 0.09
N ASP A 258 6.40 -8.18 0.42
CA ASP A 258 6.61 -6.78 0.15
C ASP A 258 6.95 -6.03 1.45
N LEU A 259 8.21 -5.62 1.58
CA LEU A 259 8.73 -4.76 2.64
C LEU A 259 9.27 -3.44 2.07
N GLY A 260 8.81 -3.02 0.89
CA GLY A 260 9.31 -1.84 0.17
C GLY A 260 9.16 -0.52 0.94
N ASP A 261 8.20 -0.48 1.86
CA ASP A 261 7.89 0.69 2.70
C ASP A 261 8.77 0.81 3.96
N LEU A 262 9.69 -0.13 4.20
CA LEU A 262 10.50 -0.22 5.40
C LEU A 262 11.94 0.24 5.16
N VAL A 263 12.68 0.42 6.26
CA VAL A 263 14.15 0.45 6.20
C VAL A 263 14.64 -0.98 6.31
N TRP A 264 15.45 -1.41 5.34
CA TRP A 264 16.03 -2.73 5.27
C TRP A 264 17.44 -2.72 5.87
N ASP A 265 17.67 -3.50 6.92
CA ASP A 265 18.96 -3.55 7.60
C ASP A 265 19.78 -4.81 7.27
N ALA A 266 20.97 -4.89 7.86
CA ALA A 266 21.88 -6.02 7.67
C ALA A 266 21.33 -7.31 8.30
N GLU A 267 20.60 -7.23 9.41
CA GLU A 267 20.05 -8.41 10.07
C GLU A 267 18.94 -9.05 9.21
N MET A 268 18.05 -8.26 8.63
CA MET A 268 17.06 -8.74 7.65
C MET A 268 17.75 -9.40 6.45
N THR A 269 18.83 -8.81 5.95
CA THR A 269 19.62 -9.36 4.85
C THR A 269 20.18 -10.74 5.18
N GLU A 270 20.73 -10.92 6.37
CA GLU A 270 21.32 -12.19 6.83
C GLU A 270 20.25 -13.26 7.08
N LEU A 271 19.10 -12.87 7.64
CA LEU A 271 18.04 -13.81 8.01
C LEU A 271 17.16 -14.24 6.83
N THR A 272 17.06 -13.42 5.77
CA THR A 272 16.11 -13.68 4.66
C THR A 272 16.26 -15.09 4.06
N PRO A 273 17.46 -15.60 3.72
CA PRO A 273 17.57 -16.93 3.14
C PRO A 273 17.19 -18.07 4.08
N GLU A 274 17.41 -17.90 5.39
CA GLU A 274 17.05 -18.90 6.41
C GLU A 274 15.54 -18.92 6.66
N VAL A 275 14.94 -17.74 6.79
CA VAL A 275 13.53 -17.58 7.15
C VAL A 275 12.63 -17.81 5.95
N LEU A 276 13.05 -17.39 4.75
CA LEU A 276 12.24 -17.34 3.54
C LEU A 276 12.89 -18.08 2.36
N PRO A 277 13.30 -19.36 2.51
CA PRO A 277 14.04 -20.08 1.46
C PRO A 277 13.22 -20.31 0.18
N GLU A 278 11.90 -20.16 0.26
CA GLU A 278 10.95 -20.47 -0.81
C GLU A 278 10.33 -19.20 -1.44
N VAL A 279 10.80 -18.00 -1.08
CA VAL A 279 10.28 -16.75 -1.64
C VAL A 279 10.61 -16.65 -3.13
N GLU A 280 9.62 -16.24 -3.92
CA GLU A 280 9.72 -16.08 -5.37
C GLU A 280 9.81 -14.61 -5.77
N GLU A 281 9.22 -13.73 -4.97
CA GLU A 281 9.18 -12.29 -5.23
C GLU A 281 9.35 -11.49 -3.94
N LEU A 282 10.27 -10.54 -3.95
CA LEU A 282 10.66 -9.76 -2.78
C LEU A 282 10.72 -8.27 -3.12
N TRP A 283 9.99 -7.44 -2.37
CA TRP A 283 10.22 -6.00 -2.34
C TRP A 283 11.06 -5.64 -1.13
N VAL A 284 12.20 -5.01 -1.43
CA VAL A 284 13.16 -4.54 -0.46
C VAL A 284 12.93 -3.05 -0.25
N GLY A 285 12.90 -2.65 1.02
CA GLY A 285 12.80 -1.24 1.39
C GLY A 285 14.13 -0.49 1.30
N ALA A 286 14.15 0.73 1.80
CA ALA A 286 15.33 1.58 1.77
C ALA A 286 16.52 0.94 2.50
N LEU A 287 17.68 0.81 1.85
CA LEU A 287 18.81 0.12 2.45
C LEU A 287 19.46 1.00 3.51
N HIS A 288 19.54 0.47 4.74
CA HIS A 288 20.35 1.07 5.77
C HIS A 288 21.83 1.02 5.35
N HIS A 289 22.49 2.17 5.37
CA HIS A 289 23.90 2.26 5.06
C HIS A 289 24.56 3.34 5.93
N GLU A 290 25.81 3.10 6.30
CA GLU A 290 26.63 4.13 6.92
C GLU A 290 27.04 5.15 5.86
N TYR A 291 27.06 6.43 6.21
CA TYR A 291 27.51 7.50 5.30
C TYR A 291 28.93 7.29 4.77
N SER A 292 29.77 6.57 5.50
CA SER A 292 31.16 6.23 5.12
C SER A 292 31.29 4.95 4.31
N ALA A 293 30.23 4.17 4.14
CA ALA A 293 30.29 2.91 3.43
C ALA A 293 30.58 3.13 1.94
N PRO A 294 31.48 2.34 1.32
CA PRO A 294 31.63 2.29 -0.13
C PRO A 294 30.30 2.21 -0.89
N LYS A 295 30.18 3.02 -1.94
CA LYS A 295 28.99 3.06 -2.80
C LYS A 295 28.61 1.66 -3.31
N GLY A 296 27.37 1.26 -3.11
CA GLY A 296 26.79 -0.02 -3.51
C GLY A 296 27.19 -1.21 -2.63
N GLU A 297 27.91 -1.00 -1.51
CA GLU A 297 28.27 -2.10 -0.60
C GLU A 297 27.04 -2.78 0.01
N ALA A 298 26.08 -1.99 0.54
CA ALA A 298 24.84 -2.53 1.11
C ALA A 298 24.08 -3.38 0.08
N LEU A 299 23.95 -2.88 -1.15
CA LEU A 299 23.30 -3.61 -2.24
C LEU A 299 24.06 -4.90 -2.59
N ARG A 300 25.39 -4.87 -2.68
CA ARG A 300 26.22 -6.08 -2.93
C ARG A 300 26.08 -7.12 -1.83
N ASN A 301 25.98 -6.69 -0.57
CA ASN A 301 25.79 -7.60 0.55
C ASN A 301 24.40 -8.25 0.50
N LEU A 302 23.37 -7.44 0.19
CA LEU A 302 22.02 -7.92 -0.04
C LEU A 302 21.97 -8.96 -1.17
N THR A 303 22.44 -8.61 -2.36
CA THR A 303 22.37 -9.49 -3.55
C THR A 303 23.10 -10.80 -3.35
N LYS A 304 24.27 -10.79 -2.70
CA LYS A 304 25.00 -12.01 -2.33
C LYS A 304 24.23 -12.90 -1.38
N SER A 305 23.56 -12.33 -0.38
CA SER A 305 22.71 -13.10 0.53
C SER A 305 21.53 -13.71 -0.22
N LEU A 306 20.81 -12.90 -1.00
CA LEU A 306 19.65 -13.33 -1.78
C LEU A 306 19.98 -14.36 -2.86
N ALA A 307 21.23 -14.42 -3.35
CA ALA A 307 21.66 -15.41 -4.34
C ALA A 307 21.58 -16.85 -3.83
N THR A 308 21.47 -17.03 -2.51
CA THR A 308 21.29 -18.34 -1.88
C THR A 308 19.83 -18.81 -1.90
N ILE A 309 18.88 -17.97 -2.33
CA ILE A 309 17.45 -18.30 -2.43
C ILE A 309 17.15 -18.83 -3.83
N PRO A 310 17.00 -20.15 -4.02
CA PRO A 310 16.94 -20.76 -5.35
C PRO A 310 15.67 -20.43 -6.13
N ARG A 311 14.63 -19.95 -5.45
CA ARG A 311 13.31 -19.66 -6.04
C ARG A 311 13.09 -18.19 -6.34
N LEU A 312 13.98 -17.29 -5.94
CA LEU A 312 13.83 -15.86 -6.19
C LEU A 312 13.86 -15.58 -7.69
N ARG A 313 12.77 -15.00 -8.20
CA ARG A 313 12.54 -14.70 -9.63
C ARG A 313 12.32 -13.23 -9.91
N HIS A 314 11.82 -12.51 -8.91
CA HIS A 314 11.48 -11.10 -8.99
C HIS A 314 12.04 -10.39 -7.75
N LEU A 315 12.82 -9.33 -7.98
CA LEU A 315 13.37 -8.51 -6.94
C LEU A 315 12.99 -7.07 -7.26
N HIS A 316 12.38 -6.41 -6.29
CA HIS A 316 12.00 -5.01 -6.36
C HIS A 316 12.84 -4.25 -5.34
N LEU A 317 13.65 -3.34 -5.85
CA LEU A 317 14.50 -2.46 -5.06
C LEU A 317 13.84 -1.09 -4.89
N PRO A 318 14.17 -0.36 -3.81
CA PRO A 318 13.69 0.99 -3.63
C PRO A 318 14.29 1.92 -4.68
N TRP A 319 13.97 3.21 -4.58
CA TRP A 319 14.50 4.21 -5.49
C TRP A 319 16.03 4.31 -5.30
N THR A 320 16.76 4.74 -6.34
CA THR A 320 18.23 4.77 -6.29
C THR A 320 18.84 5.60 -5.15
N PRO A 321 18.22 6.69 -4.64
CA PRO A 321 18.69 7.37 -3.42
C PRO A 321 18.81 6.47 -2.21
N ASP A 322 17.97 5.44 -2.15
CA ASP A 322 17.88 4.54 -1.00
C ASP A 322 18.79 3.30 -1.15
N LEU A 323 19.57 3.22 -2.23
CA LEU A 323 20.47 2.10 -2.53
C LEU A 323 21.95 2.39 -2.25
N ASN A 324 22.31 3.65 -1.94
CA ASN A 324 23.69 4.12 -1.79
C ASN A 324 24.59 3.81 -3.00
N VAL A 325 24.06 3.91 -4.22
CA VAL A 325 24.79 3.61 -5.48
C VAL A 325 25.32 4.86 -6.18
N GLY A 326 25.45 5.97 -5.45
CA GLY A 326 26.10 7.19 -5.93
C GLY A 326 25.16 8.32 -6.35
N PHE A 327 23.88 8.23 -6.02
CA PHE A 327 22.91 9.30 -6.12
C PHE A 327 22.23 9.46 -4.75
N ASP A 328 22.20 10.68 -4.20
CA ASP A 328 21.72 10.96 -2.83
C ASP A 328 20.28 11.51 -2.81
N GLY A 329 19.59 11.47 -3.96
CA GLY A 329 18.26 12.05 -4.14
C GLY A 329 18.27 13.50 -4.61
N TRP A 330 17.06 14.03 -4.76
CA TRP A 330 16.83 15.40 -5.20
C TRP A 330 16.73 16.36 -4.01
N PRO A 331 17.09 17.64 -4.17
CA PRO A 331 16.68 18.71 -3.25
C PRO A 331 15.20 18.59 -2.87
N LEU A 332 14.93 18.37 -1.58
CA LEU A 332 13.59 18.07 -1.08
C LEU A 332 12.62 19.27 -1.11
N TYR A 333 13.14 20.50 -1.13
CA TYR A 333 12.34 21.72 -1.07
C TYR A 333 13.02 22.89 -1.78
N GLY A 334 12.22 23.78 -2.36
CA GLY A 334 12.64 25.08 -2.89
C GLY A 334 12.46 25.22 -4.40
N ASN A 335 12.90 26.37 -4.91
CA ASN A 335 12.90 26.73 -6.33
C ASN A 335 14.21 26.32 -7.03
N PHE A 336 14.85 25.24 -6.57
CA PHE A 336 16.16 24.78 -7.08
C PHE A 336 16.16 24.49 -8.59
N TYR A 337 15.00 24.14 -9.13
CA TYR A 337 14.82 23.82 -10.55
C TYR A 337 14.14 24.93 -11.35
N ASP A 338 13.89 26.09 -10.75
CA ASP A 338 13.25 27.21 -11.43
C ASP A 338 14.23 27.92 -12.39
N GLY A 339 13.71 28.33 -13.54
CA GLY A 339 14.47 29.03 -14.56
C GLY A 339 15.38 28.12 -15.39
N GLU A 340 16.11 28.71 -16.33
CA GLU A 340 16.92 27.97 -17.30
C GLU A 340 18.06 27.16 -16.66
N GLU A 341 18.74 27.73 -15.66
CA GLU A 341 19.79 27.05 -14.90
C GLU A 341 19.21 25.92 -14.04
N GLY A 342 18.05 26.14 -13.42
CA GLY A 342 17.35 25.12 -12.65
C GLY A 342 16.90 23.94 -13.51
N ALA A 343 16.36 24.20 -14.70
CA ALA A 343 16.01 23.14 -15.67
C ALA A 343 17.25 22.34 -16.13
N ARG A 344 18.39 23.00 -16.32
CA ARG A 344 19.66 22.33 -16.65
C ARG A 344 20.14 21.44 -15.50
N TYR A 345 20.10 21.97 -14.28
CA TYR A 345 20.47 21.24 -13.07
C TYR A 345 19.56 20.02 -12.86
N TRP A 346 18.26 20.19 -13.05
CA TRP A 346 17.30 19.09 -12.99
C TRP A 346 17.60 17.98 -14.00
N ARG A 347 17.92 18.32 -15.26
CA ARG A 347 18.33 17.30 -16.25
C ARG A 347 19.60 16.56 -15.82
N GLN A 348 20.56 17.26 -15.23
CA GLN A 348 21.76 16.63 -14.67
C GLN A 348 21.43 15.70 -13.50
N ASP A 349 20.50 16.07 -12.62
CA ASP A 349 20.02 15.20 -11.54
C ASP A 349 19.34 13.95 -12.08
N GLN A 350 18.50 14.10 -13.10
CA GLN A 350 17.85 12.96 -13.76
C GLN A 350 18.86 12.02 -14.41
N LEU A 351 19.88 12.56 -15.11
CA LEU A 351 20.97 11.74 -15.65
C LEU A 351 21.68 10.95 -14.55
N ARG A 352 22.05 11.60 -13.45
CA ARG A 352 22.70 10.92 -12.30
C ARG A 352 21.80 9.86 -11.66
N TYR A 353 20.51 10.13 -11.56
CA TYR A 353 19.51 9.19 -11.05
C TYR A 353 19.43 7.91 -11.92
N LEU A 354 19.43 8.07 -13.25
CA LEU A 354 19.39 6.97 -14.20
C LEU A 354 20.72 6.19 -14.26
N GLU A 355 21.86 6.87 -14.25
CA GLU A 355 23.20 6.24 -14.15
C GLU A 355 23.34 5.41 -12.87
N ALA A 356 22.79 5.91 -11.75
CA ALA A 356 22.73 5.16 -10.50
C ALA A 356 21.84 3.92 -10.59
N ALA A 357 20.72 3.98 -11.32
CA ALA A 357 19.85 2.82 -11.57
C ALA A 357 20.59 1.77 -12.42
N GLU A 358 21.29 2.20 -13.47
CA GLU A 358 22.13 1.32 -14.29
C GLU A 358 23.20 0.62 -13.46
N THR A 359 23.90 1.38 -12.59
CA THR A 359 24.90 0.85 -11.67
C THR A 359 24.32 -0.20 -10.72
N ALA A 360 23.15 0.07 -10.14
CA ALA A 360 22.45 -0.89 -9.28
C ALA A 360 22.04 -2.16 -10.05
N GLY A 361 21.51 -2.00 -11.27
CA GLY A 361 21.14 -3.14 -12.12
C GLY A 361 22.35 -4.01 -12.50
N ASP A 362 23.51 -3.41 -12.74
CA ASP A 362 24.75 -4.14 -13.02
C ASP A 362 25.25 -4.93 -11.80
N ILE A 363 25.14 -4.37 -10.59
CA ILE A 363 25.43 -5.09 -9.34
C ILE A 363 24.51 -6.31 -9.21
N VAL A 364 23.20 -6.10 -9.34
CA VAL A 364 22.20 -7.18 -9.21
C VAL A 364 22.43 -8.27 -10.25
N ARG A 365 22.62 -7.91 -11.51
CA ARG A 365 22.88 -8.86 -12.60
C ARG A 365 24.12 -9.70 -12.37
N GLY A 366 25.17 -9.10 -11.80
CA GLY A 366 26.42 -9.80 -11.47
C GLY A 366 26.25 -10.87 -10.39
N ASP A 367 25.46 -10.57 -9.35
CA ASP A 367 25.31 -11.44 -8.17
C ASP A 367 24.09 -12.38 -8.26
N LEU A 368 23.07 -12.02 -9.05
CA LEU A 368 21.80 -12.73 -9.22
C LEU A 368 21.51 -13.05 -10.71
N PRO A 369 22.37 -13.86 -11.37
CA PRO A 369 22.26 -14.13 -12.80
C PRO A 369 21.03 -14.99 -13.18
N THR A 370 20.32 -15.55 -12.21
CA THR A 370 19.09 -16.33 -12.42
C THR A 370 17.86 -15.46 -12.66
N LEU A 371 17.91 -14.17 -12.28
CA LEU A 371 16.83 -13.23 -12.53
C LEU A 371 16.74 -12.88 -14.02
N LYS A 372 15.53 -12.60 -14.50
CA LYS A 372 15.30 -12.10 -15.87
C LYS A 372 15.44 -10.58 -15.96
N GLY A 373 15.41 -9.89 -14.83
CA GLY A 373 15.50 -8.44 -14.74
C GLY A 373 15.35 -8.00 -13.30
N ILE A 374 15.28 -6.68 -13.11
CA ILE A 374 15.22 -6.03 -11.81
C ILE A 374 14.30 -4.82 -11.87
N ASP A 375 13.46 -4.66 -10.86
CA ASP A 375 12.69 -3.44 -10.63
C ASP A 375 13.47 -2.53 -9.67
N ILE A 376 13.71 -1.28 -10.08
CA ILE A 376 14.36 -0.25 -9.26
C ILE A 376 13.47 0.98 -9.23
N GLY A 377 12.82 1.22 -8.10
CA GLY A 377 11.78 2.21 -7.97
C GLY A 377 10.63 1.96 -8.95
N ILE A 378 10.51 2.81 -9.98
CA ILE A 378 9.45 2.70 -10.99
C ILE A 378 9.95 2.13 -12.34
N PHE A 379 11.22 1.72 -12.42
CA PHE A 379 11.82 1.27 -13.67
C PHE A 379 12.15 -0.22 -13.62
N TYR A 380 11.92 -0.88 -14.75
CA TYR A 380 12.32 -2.26 -14.97
C TYR A 380 13.55 -2.32 -15.89
N GLY A 381 14.61 -2.98 -15.44
CA GLY A 381 15.80 -3.30 -16.22
C GLY A 381 15.78 -4.78 -16.63
N ASN A 382 15.71 -5.05 -17.94
CA ASN A 382 15.68 -6.42 -18.47
C ASN A 382 17.09 -6.98 -18.66
N PHE A 383 17.41 -8.12 -18.05
CA PHE A 383 18.69 -8.80 -18.23
C PHE A 383 18.67 -9.64 -19.51
N THR A 384 19.67 -9.42 -20.36
CA THR A 384 19.78 -10.14 -21.64
C THR A 384 21.24 -10.22 -22.10
N LEU A 385 21.46 -10.81 -23.27
CA LEU A 385 22.74 -10.84 -23.95
C LEU A 385 22.79 -9.78 -25.06
N ASP A 386 23.93 -9.10 -25.20
CA ASP A 386 24.22 -8.28 -26.37
C ASP A 386 24.57 -9.14 -27.60
N ALA A 387 24.84 -8.50 -28.74
CA ALA A 387 25.22 -9.18 -29.98
C ALA A 387 26.52 -10.00 -29.88
N ASN A 388 27.35 -9.72 -28.87
CA ASN A 388 28.61 -10.42 -28.60
C ASN A 388 28.45 -11.52 -27.54
N GLY A 389 27.24 -11.73 -27.00
CA GLY A 389 26.98 -12.68 -25.93
C GLY A 389 27.39 -12.19 -24.54
N ASN A 390 27.65 -10.89 -24.36
CA ASN A 390 27.88 -10.32 -23.03
C ASN A 390 26.54 -10.07 -22.34
N ASN A 391 26.48 -10.38 -21.05
CA ASN A 391 25.34 -9.98 -20.23
C ASN A 391 25.25 -8.45 -20.21
N ILE A 392 24.06 -7.91 -20.47
CA ILE A 392 23.72 -6.49 -20.38
C ILE A 392 22.36 -6.30 -19.70
N THR A 393 22.12 -5.09 -19.20
CA THR A 393 20.80 -4.66 -18.72
C THR A 393 20.23 -3.66 -19.71
N ILE A 394 19.02 -3.93 -20.22
CA ILE A 394 18.29 -3.01 -21.10
C ILE A 394 17.24 -2.27 -20.27
N TRP A 395 17.35 -0.95 -20.29
CA TRP A 395 16.44 -0.01 -19.65
C TRP A 395 15.54 0.67 -20.69
N PRO A 396 14.42 1.29 -20.28
CA PRO A 396 13.57 2.07 -21.18
C PRO A 396 14.30 3.19 -21.94
N TRP A 397 15.43 3.66 -21.41
CA TRP A 397 16.26 4.71 -22.01
C TRP A 397 17.54 4.18 -22.70
N THR A 398 17.82 2.87 -22.67
CA THR A 398 19.03 2.32 -23.28
C THR A 398 19.07 2.62 -24.78
N GLY A 399 20.13 3.30 -25.22
CA GLY A 399 20.32 3.71 -26.62
C GLY A 399 19.45 4.88 -27.08
N ASN A 400 18.61 5.45 -26.20
CA ASN A 400 17.78 6.60 -26.54
C ASN A 400 17.51 7.56 -25.36
N LEU A 401 18.54 7.79 -24.54
CA LEU A 401 18.42 8.54 -23.29
C LEU A 401 17.92 9.98 -23.51
N GLU A 402 18.46 10.70 -24.50
CA GLU A 402 18.07 12.09 -24.76
C GLU A 402 16.59 12.22 -25.13
N ASP A 403 16.09 11.42 -26.08
CA ASP A 403 14.66 11.43 -26.43
C ASP A 403 13.79 10.96 -25.26
N TRP A 404 14.26 9.99 -24.49
CA TRP A 404 13.52 9.48 -23.34
C TRP A 404 13.33 10.57 -22.30
N LEU A 405 14.40 11.32 -21.99
CA LEU A 405 14.34 12.51 -21.15
C LEU A 405 13.36 13.51 -21.78
N LEU A 406 13.48 13.85 -23.07
CA LEU A 406 12.57 14.81 -23.72
C LEU A 406 11.08 14.39 -23.72
N LYS A 407 10.75 13.10 -23.68
CA LYS A 407 9.35 12.64 -23.68
C LYS A 407 8.75 12.56 -22.28
N ASN A 408 9.54 12.12 -21.30
CA ASN A 408 9.04 11.78 -19.96
C ASN A 408 9.24 12.90 -18.94
N LEU A 409 9.99 13.95 -19.30
CA LEU A 409 10.40 15.01 -18.38
C LEU A 409 9.80 16.40 -18.70
N TRP A 410 8.91 16.54 -19.68
CA TRP A 410 8.32 17.85 -20.04
C TRP A 410 6.85 18.01 -19.65
N SER A 411 6.32 17.14 -18.80
CA SER A 411 4.97 17.25 -18.25
C SER A 411 4.91 17.93 -16.87
N VAL A 412 5.96 18.66 -16.46
CA VAL A 412 6.01 19.40 -15.19
C VAL A 412 6.07 20.90 -15.44
#